data_AF-A0A1Q5J515-F1
#
_entry.id   AF-A0A1Q5J515-F1
#
_cell.length_a   1.000
_cell.length_b   1.000
_cell.length_c   1.000
_cell.angle_alpha   90.00
_cell.angle_beta   90.00
_cell.angle_gamma   90.00
#
_symmetry.space_group_name_H-M   'P 1'
#
loop_
_entity.id
_entity.type
_entity.pdbx_description
1 polymer ?
#
loop_
_entity_poly.entity_id
_entity_poly.type
_entity_poly.pdbx_seq_one_letter_code
_entity_poly.pdbx_strand_id
1 'polypeptide(L)'
;FISALTGGKLLPAPLLAEMFQPHPKAGYGLGVFVQDVGPDGGKIITHNGGMAGHAALMYSTQDGATTLTAALNYVDDASMSMAQAFQQATQALVREVFGDSEAAVVTTRPSPADG
;
A
#
# COMPACT_ATOMS: atom_id res chain seq x y z
N PHE A 1 -2.36 8.95 -11.41
CA PHE A 1 -2.77 10.01 -10.45
C PHE A 1 -1.88 9.99 -9.22
N ILE A 2 -1.89 8.92 -8.41
CA ILE A 2 -1.22 8.91 -7.10
C ILE A 2 0.28 9.22 -7.18
N SER A 3 1.03 8.67 -8.14
CA SER A 3 2.45 9.00 -8.35
C SER A 3 2.70 10.47 -8.71
N ALA A 4 1.77 11.10 -9.42
CA ALA A 4 1.87 12.53 -9.74
C ALA A 4 1.57 13.40 -8.50
N LEU A 5 0.66 12.94 -7.64
CA LEU A 5 0.36 13.61 -6.37
C LEU A 5 1.56 13.54 -5.42
N THR A 6 2.02 12.32 -5.11
CA THR A 6 3.14 12.07 -4.19
C THR A 6 4.46 12.62 -4.73
N GLY A 7 4.70 12.52 -6.03
CA GLY A 7 5.85 13.16 -6.68
C GLY A 7 5.78 14.68 -6.83
N GLY A 8 4.79 15.37 -6.22
CA GLY A 8 4.72 16.85 -6.19
C GLY A 8 4.38 17.53 -7.51
N LYS A 9 3.79 16.81 -8.46
CA LYS A 9 3.42 17.35 -9.78
C LYS A 9 2.04 18.00 -9.79
N LEU A 10 1.20 17.73 -8.78
CA LEU A 10 -0.19 18.19 -8.73
C LEU A 10 -0.41 19.34 -7.73
N LEU A 11 0.43 19.46 -6.71
CA LEU A 11 0.29 20.47 -5.65
C LEU A 11 1.65 21.12 -5.39
N PRO A 12 1.69 22.45 -5.10
CA PRO A 12 2.85 23.09 -4.52
C PRO A 12 3.30 22.39 -3.22
N ALA A 13 4.61 22.37 -2.96
CA ALA A 13 5.19 21.65 -1.82
C ALA A 13 4.52 21.96 -0.45
N PRO A 14 4.14 23.22 -0.12
CA PRO A 14 3.45 23.50 1.15
C PRO A 14 2.07 22.83 1.26
N LEU A 15 1.29 22.78 0.17
CA LEU A 15 -0.02 22.14 0.16
C LEU A 15 0.08 20.62 0.16
N LEU A 16 1.10 20.06 -0.51
CA LEU A 16 1.37 18.63 -0.43
C LEU A 16 1.75 18.20 1.00
N ALA A 17 2.56 19.00 1.69
CA ALA A 17 2.91 18.76 3.08
C ALA A 17 1.67 18.80 3.99
N GLU A 18 0.78 19.77 3.81
CA GLU A 18 -0.49 19.84 4.54
C GLU A 18 -1.39 18.63 4.26
N MET A 19 -1.46 18.20 2.99
CA MET A 19 -2.21 17.01 2.59
C MET A 19 -1.72 15.74 3.30
N PHE A 20 -0.41 15.62 3.52
CA PHE A 20 0.24 14.47 4.16
C PHE A 20 0.42 14.61 5.67
N GLN A 21 -0.17 15.63 6.31
CA GLN A 21 -0.16 15.76 7.76
C GLN A 21 -1.36 15.01 8.37
N PRO A 22 -1.20 13.79 8.93
CA PRO A 22 -2.32 13.03 9.42
C PRO A 22 -2.84 13.56 10.75
N HIS A 23 -4.16 13.50 10.94
CA HIS A 23 -4.74 13.66 12.27
C HIS A 23 -4.27 12.52 13.20
N PRO A 24 -3.75 12.81 14.42
CA PRO A 24 -3.09 11.81 15.27
C PRO A 24 -3.94 10.58 15.62
N LYS A 25 -5.26 10.72 15.65
CA LYS A 25 -6.20 9.63 16.00
C LYS A 25 -6.64 8.78 14.81
N ALA A 26 -6.44 9.25 13.58
CA ALA A 26 -7.03 8.63 12.39
C ALA A 26 -5.98 8.18 11.35
N GLY A 27 -4.75 8.71 11.42
CA GLY A 27 -3.77 8.48 10.36
C GLY A 27 -4.19 9.07 9.02
N TYR A 28 -5.13 10.03 9.02
CA TYR A 28 -5.77 10.59 7.84
C TYR A 28 -5.45 12.08 7.72
N GLY A 29 -4.84 12.48 6.60
CA GLY A 29 -4.60 13.87 6.23
C GLY A 29 -5.76 14.44 5.42
N LEU A 30 -5.46 15.32 4.46
CA LEU A 30 -6.50 15.89 3.60
C LEU A 30 -6.76 14.99 2.39
N GLY A 31 -7.66 14.02 2.56
CA GLY A 31 -8.07 13.14 1.45
C GLY A 31 -7.14 11.94 1.21
N VAL A 32 -6.21 11.64 2.11
CA VAL A 32 -5.34 10.46 2.08
C VAL A 32 -5.05 9.95 3.49
N PHE A 33 -4.87 8.64 3.62
CA PHE A 33 -4.21 8.03 4.77
C PHE A 33 -2.68 8.09 4.60
N VAL A 34 -2.00 8.23 5.74
CA VAL A 34 -0.55 8.10 5.88
C VAL A 34 -0.28 6.92 6.79
N GLN A 35 0.22 5.82 6.23
CA GLN A 35 0.45 4.57 6.96
C GLN A 35 1.94 4.34 7.11
N ASP A 36 2.35 3.99 8.32
CA ASP A 36 3.72 3.55 8.60
C ASP A 36 3.81 2.05 8.31
N VAL A 37 4.71 1.65 7.41
CA VAL A 37 4.93 0.24 7.05
C VAL A 37 6.11 -0.38 7.77
N GLY A 38 6.71 0.33 8.72
CA GLY A 38 7.80 -0.16 9.57
C GLY A 38 9.08 0.65 9.41
N PRO A 39 10.11 0.31 10.21
CA PRO A 39 11.34 1.08 10.35
C PRO A 39 12.07 1.34 9.03
N ASP A 40 12.04 0.36 8.12
CA ASP A 40 12.83 0.35 6.88
C ASP A 40 11.96 0.68 5.64
N GLY A 41 10.65 0.46 5.71
CA GLY A 41 9.71 0.70 4.60
C GLY A 41 9.13 2.12 4.53
N GLY A 42 9.37 2.95 5.55
CA GLY A 42 8.92 4.34 5.59
C GLY A 42 7.39 4.49 5.65
N LYS A 43 6.88 5.57 5.03
CA LYS A 43 5.45 5.89 5.00
C LYS A 43 4.87 5.69 3.61
N ILE A 44 3.70 5.05 3.54
CA ILE A 44 2.90 4.94 2.32
C ILE A 44 1.68 5.85 2.39
N ILE A 45 1.33 6.43 1.25
CA ILE A 45 0.16 7.28 1.05
C ILE A 45 -0.92 6.46 0.36
N THR A 46 -2.16 6.48 0.88
CA THR A 46 -3.25 5.71 0.30
C THR A 46 -4.62 6.38 0.39
N HIS A 47 -5.50 6.01 -0.54
CA HIS A 47 -6.93 6.20 -0.39
C HIS A 47 -7.63 5.05 -1.10
N ASN A 48 -8.35 4.23 -0.34
CA ASN A 48 -9.10 3.10 -0.89
C ASN A 48 -10.56 3.46 -1.06
N GLY A 49 -11.23 2.78 -1.99
CA GLY A 49 -12.67 2.93 -2.23
C GLY A 49 -13.38 1.59 -2.13
N GLY A 50 -14.65 1.62 -1.75
CA GLY A 50 -15.52 0.45 -1.75
C GLY A 50 -16.90 0.80 -2.28
N MET A 51 -17.43 -0.05 -3.14
CA MET A 51 -18.84 -0.07 -3.55
C MET A 51 -19.30 -1.52 -3.67
N ALA A 52 -20.61 -1.80 -3.68
CA ALA A 52 -21.14 -3.16 -3.70
C ALA A 52 -20.43 -4.04 -4.74
N GLY A 53 -19.76 -5.09 -4.26
CA GLY A 53 -19.00 -6.07 -5.05
C GLY A 53 -17.62 -5.61 -5.56
N HIS A 54 -17.14 -4.42 -5.18
CA HIS A 54 -15.88 -3.87 -5.63
C HIS A 54 -15.12 -3.15 -4.52
N ALA A 55 -13.81 -3.32 -4.48
CA ALA A 55 -12.92 -2.47 -3.72
C ALA A 55 -11.76 -1.99 -4.60
N ALA A 56 -11.43 -0.71 -4.50
CA ALA A 56 -10.32 -0.09 -5.18
C ALA A 56 -9.20 0.21 -4.18
N LEU A 57 -7.99 -0.20 -4.52
CA LEU A 57 -6.77 0.02 -3.77
C LEU A 57 -5.89 1.01 -4.52
N MET A 58 -5.39 2.02 -3.82
CA MET A 58 -4.45 3.00 -4.39
C MET A 58 -3.42 3.40 -3.35
N TYR A 59 -2.15 3.09 -3.61
CA TYR A 59 -1.03 3.29 -2.70
C TYR A 59 0.19 3.84 -3.43
N SER A 60 1.03 4.57 -2.71
CA SER A 60 2.30 5.11 -3.21
C SER A 60 3.28 5.38 -2.08
N THR A 61 4.59 5.26 -2.35
CA THR A 61 5.62 5.90 -1.51
C THR A 61 5.46 7.43 -1.57
N GLN A 62 5.97 8.14 -0.55
CA GLN A 62 5.84 9.60 -0.46
C GLN A 62 6.49 10.35 -1.63
N ASP A 63 7.48 9.76 -2.31
CA ASP A 63 8.16 10.31 -3.48
C ASP A 63 7.53 9.89 -4.82
N GLY A 64 6.55 8.99 -4.80
CA GLY A 64 5.90 8.46 -6.01
C GLY A 64 6.71 7.43 -6.80
N ALA A 65 7.85 6.96 -6.29
CA ALA A 65 8.72 6.01 -6.98
C ALA A 65 8.08 4.61 -7.10
N THR A 66 7.36 4.17 -6.07
CA THR A 66 6.67 2.88 -6.04
C THR A 66 5.19 3.09 -5.82
N THR A 67 4.35 2.46 -6.66
CA THR A 67 2.89 2.56 -6.56
C THR A 67 2.21 1.23 -6.72
N LEU A 68 1.09 1.05 -6.02
CA LEU A 68 0.15 -0.06 -6.20
C LEU A 68 -1.23 0.51 -6.54
N THR A 69 -1.83 0.03 -7.61
CA THR A 69 -3.26 0.24 -7.90
C THR A 69 -3.86 -1.12 -8.21
N ALA A 70 -4.92 -1.49 -7.49
CA ALA A 70 -5.59 -2.77 -7.69
C ALA A 70 -7.11 -2.62 -7.53
N ALA A 71 -7.85 -3.53 -8.14
CA ALA A 71 -9.28 -3.68 -7.92
C ALA A 71 -9.56 -5.11 -7.48
N LEU A 72 -10.35 -5.25 -6.43
CA LEU A 72 -10.82 -6.52 -5.88
C LEU A 72 -12.31 -6.62 -6.13
N ASN A 73 -12.72 -7.59 -6.94
CA ASN A 73 -14.13 -7.88 -7.19
C ASN A 73 -14.55 -9.05 -6.30
N TYR A 74 -15.67 -8.91 -5.60
CA TYR A 74 -16.19 -9.93 -4.69
C TYR A 74 -17.71 -9.96 -4.73
N VAL A 75 -18.31 -11.04 -4.23
CA VAL A 75 -19.77 -11.11 -4.06
C VAL A 75 -20.11 -10.42 -2.74
N ASP A 76 -20.93 -9.38 -2.82
CA ASP A 76 -21.48 -8.70 -1.65
C ASP A 76 -22.73 -9.46 -1.19
N ASP A 77 -22.51 -10.51 -0.40
CA ASP A 77 -23.57 -11.32 0.20
C ASP A 77 -23.72 -10.92 1.67
N ALA A 78 -24.92 -10.50 2.07
CA ALA A 78 -25.25 -10.12 3.43
C ALA A 78 -24.99 -11.25 4.46
N SER A 79 -24.90 -12.50 4.01
CA SER A 79 -24.59 -13.68 4.82
C SER A 79 -23.11 -14.10 4.78
N MET A 80 -22.32 -13.60 3.82
CA MET A 80 -20.89 -13.91 3.68
C MET A 80 -20.05 -12.64 3.77
N SER A 81 -19.54 -12.34 4.97
CA SER A 81 -18.63 -11.22 5.17
C SER A 81 -17.30 -11.44 4.44
N MET A 82 -17.09 -10.72 3.34
CA MET A 82 -15.81 -10.70 2.60
C MET A 82 -14.78 -9.74 3.22
N ALA A 83 -15.12 -9.08 4.34
CA ALA A 83 -14.24 -8.13 5.00
C ALA A 83 -12.87 -8.74 5.36
N GLN A 84 -12.86 -9.98 5.86
CA GLN A 84 -11.62 -10.65 6.23
C GLN A 84 -10.75 -11.00 5.01
N ALA A 85 -11.35 -11.57 3.95
CA ALA A 85 -10.64 -11.88 2.72
C ALA A 85 -10.08 -10.62 2.05
N PHE A 86 -10.86 -9.54 2.05
CA PHE A 86 -10.43 -8.23 1.57
C PHE A 86 -9.23 -7.69 2.38
N GLN A 87 -9.29 -7.75 3.71
CA GLN A 87 -8.18 -7.30 4.55
C GLN A 87 -6.91 -8.13 4.31
N GLN A 88 -7.03 -9.46 4.21
CA GLN A 88 -5.91 -10.35 3.93
C GLN A 88 -5.28 -10.08 2.56
N ALA A 89 -6.10 -9.95 1.52
CA ALA A 89 -5.62 -9.62 0.17
C ALA A 89 -4.93 -8.26 0.13
N THR A 90 -5.50 -7.26 0.80
CA THR A 90 -4.89 -5.91 0.90
C THR A 90 -3.55 -5.96 1.61
N GLN A 91 -3.45 -6.64 2.75
CA GLN A 91 -2.19 -6.79 3.48
C GLN A 91 -1.12 -7.51 2.68
N ALA A 92 -1.49 -8.58 1.95
CA ALA A 92 -0.58 -9.33 1.11
C ALA A 92 0.00 -8.44 -0.02
N LEU A 93 -0.86 -7.69 -0.73
CA LEU A 93 -0.44 -6.78 -1.79
C LEU A 93 0.44 -5.64 -1.26
N VAL A 94 0.09 -5.04 -0.13
CA VAL A 94 0.89 -3.97 0.47
C VAL A 94 2.28 -4.50 0.88
N ARG A 95 2.33 -5.70 1.47
CA ARG A 95 3.60 -6.32 1.85
C ARG A 95 4.46 -6.68 0.64
N GLU A 96 3.86 -7.23 -0.41
CA GLU A 96 4.58 -7.60 -1.65
C GLU A 96 5.21 -6.38 -2.33
N VAL A 97 4.50 -5.24 -2.37
CA VAL A 97 4.95 -4.06 -3.11
C VAL A 97 5.83 -3.12 -2.27
N PHE A 98 5.57 -3.02 -0.97
CA PHE A 98 6.20 -2.02 -0.09
C PHE A 98 6.98 -2.62 1.09
N GLY A 99 6.87 -3.93 1.34
CA GLY A 99 7.74 -4.61 2.30
C GLY A 99 9.12 -4.84 1.71
N ASP A 100 10.16 -4.87 2.56
CA ASP A 100 11.55 -5.06 2.10
C ASP A 100 11.70 -6.28 1.20
N SER A 101 12.16 -6.02 -0.03
CA SER A 101 12.71 -7.03 -0.91
C SER A 101 14.12 -7.41 -0.45
N GLU A 102 14.27 -7.96 0.76
CA GLU A 102 15.47 -8.71 1.16
C GLU A 102 15.15 -10.18 1.43
N ALA A 103 14.35 -10.77 0.54
CA ALA A 103 14.29 -12.20 0.32
C ALA A 103 14.53 -12.52 -1.16
N ALA A 104 15.54 -11.88 -1.77
CA ALA A 104 16.27 -12.56 -2.83
C ALA A 104 16.91 -13.78 -2.15
N VAL A 105 16.19 -14.89 -2.21
CA VAL A 105 16.61 -16.21 -1.75
C VAL A 105 17.96 -16.54 -2.40
N VAL A 106 19.05 -16.15 -1.75
CA VAL A 106 20.33 -16.83 -1.85
C VAL A 106 20.14 -18.12 -1.06
N THR A 107 19.45 -19.09 -1.64
CA THR A 107 19.82 -20.48 -1.39
C THR A 107 20.82 -20.83 -2.47
N THR A 108 22.09 -20.67 -2.12
CA THR A 108 23.18 -21.41 -2.72
C THR A 108 22.75 -22.87 -2.91
N ARG A 109 22.77 -23.35 -4.16
CA ARG A 109 22.70 -24.78 -4.46
C ARG A 109 23.84 -25.47 -3.68
N PRO A 110 23.62 -26.56 -2.94
CA PRO A 110 24.72 -27.37 -2.45
C PRO A 110 25.45 -27.95 -3.66
N SER A 111 26.77 -27.76 -3.72
CA SER A 111 27.66 -28.47 -4.64
C SER A 111 27.64 -29.97 -4.32
N PRO A 112 27.71 -30.87 -5.31
CA PRO A 112 27.82 -32.29 -5.03
C PRO A 112 29.22 -32.66 -4.54
N ALA A 113 29.25 -33.53 -3.52
CA ALA A 113 30.33 -34.41 -3.06
C ALA A 113 31.64 -33.78 -2.52
N ASP A 114 32.05 -34.21 -1.32
CA ASP A 114 33.23 -35.08 -1.11
C ASP A 114 33.47 -35.33 0.40
N GLY A 115 33.52 -36.61 0.79
CA GLY A 115 33.80 -37.07 2.16
C GLY A 115 33.19 -38.42 2.49
#